data_AF-A0A2S1QUN3-F1
#
_entry.id   AF-A0A2S1QUN3-F1
#
_cell.length_a   1.000
_cell.length_b   1.000
_cell.length_c   1.000
_cell.angle_alpha   90.00
_cell.angle_beta   90.00
_cell.angle_gamma   90.00
#
_symmetry.space_group_name_H-M   'P 1'
#
loop_
_entity.id
_entity.type
_entity.pdbx_description
1 polymer ?
#
loop_
_entity_poly.entity_id
_entity_poly.type
_entity_poly.pdbx_seq_one_letter_code
_entity_poly.pdbx_strand_id
1 'polypeptide(L)'
;MSYLNITVGNIAELKNYPVGTDEITAFVQAYTNRGDGGGGTFIFKRPLSGIATDDGGIFIAPTTQTSGHEGMWIRQFTGFIDVRFYGVMGENPSVDATDGFQAAINYAAKSTANYPANPFIYNKSNVVFVPNGEYKVKQLTLKTGVTLMGSSSEHTKIGVHPDSTADYLIQMAPGVNRSVNISGIWFVGNRVANFNPLTGKLIGGLNFTAQLDGNPDKVSGGLWESSIKNVLITNFTRHSLLFGGGGDEIDYQYNLMNQFITLENVFIEGVSDLKPDFPTFDIPNSLQIIGQNAQFSFTNCRVDSGPYKVAAGVPNYTINGINVYIGPLQNGIVSPCIITFNTCTFQFGEHAIFIQDSSNIKIDGCWFENLNRAIVAKGSSIDKTAKAINILNNYFLYSATPYKTVPNSGRVILAEFAHVNVHNNQVMDPRNNSGHTYFVSVENINNTIGINGSGNYFNNAPTNLGDTQGIKRNIDISNLTTTENLVTSKNDINLISSRMVILATGTSLKIVNEIKSNAVGGEFIIIQAVGGNIKFTELYNIRLGLLAGGTGQITLNNGRFALFAKIDGFYYSKSTPNGPKDFFDIYQLININ
;
A
#
# COMPACT_ATOMS: atom_id res chain seq x y z
N MET A 1 56.78 -17.00 16.44
CA MET A 1 56.69 -15.52 16.48
C MET A 1 55.77 -15.15 17.62
N SER A 2 56.23 -14.32 18.56
CA SER A 2 55.39 -13.82 19.65
C SER A 2 54.63 -12.60 19.15
N TYR A 3 53.31 -12.70 18.99
CA TYR A 3 52.49 -11.52 18.70
C TYR A 3 52.56 -10.56 19.88
N LEU A 4 52.92 -9.30 19.62
CA LEU A 4 52.82 -8.24 20.62
C LEU A 4 51.32 -7.95 20.83
N ASN A 5 50.82 -8.29 22.01
CA ASN A 5 49.45 -8.02 22.41
C ASN A 5 49.41 -6.74 23.25
N ILE A 6 48.77 -5.71 22.73
CA ILE A 6 48.60 -4.43 23.42
C ILE A 6 47.15 -4.26 23.88
N THR A 7 46.93 -3.52 24.95
CA THR A 7 45.58 -3.10 25.37
C THR A 7 45.53 -1.58 25.40
N VAL A 8 44.52 -1.01 24.75
CA VAL A 8 44.24 0.44 24.74
C VAL A 8 42.79 0.68 25.18
N GLY A 9 42.53 1.84 25.77
CA GLY A 9 41.24 2.19 26.34
C GLY A 9 40.15 2.42 25.29
N ASN A 10 40.48 3.09 24.18
CA ASN A 10 39.52 3.50 23.17
C ASN A 10 40.15 3.62 21.75
N ILE A 11 39.32 3.94 20.75
CA ILE A 11 39.76 4.08 19.35
C ILE A 11 40.73 5.25 19.15
N ALA A 12 40.57 6.35 19.90
CA ALA A 12 41.49 7.48 19.82
C ALA A 12 42.90 7.11 20.29
N GLU A 13 43.01 6.32 21.37
CA GLU A 13 44.27 5.75 21.83
C GLU A 13 44.86 4.75 20.84
N LEU A 14 44.02 3.91 20.20
CA LEU A 14 44.48 3.01 19.13
C LEU A 14 45.07 3.80 17.95
N LYS A 15 44.41 4.89 17.52
CA LYS A 15 44.90 5.76 16.44
C LYS A 15 46.26 6.35 16.77
N ASN A 16 46.48 6.75 18.03
CA ASN A 16 47.74 7.33 18.48
C ASN A 16 48.82 6.30 18.83
N TYR A 17 48.52 4.99 18.78
CA TYR A 17 49.50 3.95 19.12
C TYR A 17 50.64 3.89 18.09
N PRO A 18 51.92 3.94 18.49
CA PRO A 18 53.05 3.86 17.56
C PRO A 18 53.13 2.49 16.86
N VAL A 19 53.04 2.50 15.53
CA VAL A 19 53.10 1.27 14.71
C VAL A 19 54.49 1.07 14.11
N GLY A 20 55.30 0.21 14.73
CA GLY A 20 56.68 -0.04 14.31
C GLY A 20 56.92 -1.37 13.56
N THR A 21 56.01 -2.33 13.65
CA THR A 21 56.16 -3.69 13.08
C THR A 21 54.83 -4.22 12.54
N ASP A 22 54.88 -5.25 11.68
CA ASP A 22 53.69 -5.91 11.16
C ASP A 22 53.03 -6.83 12.19
N GLU A 23 51.72 -7.07 12.01
CA GLU A 23 50.92 -8.05 12.75
C GLU A 23 50.80 -7.79 14.27
N ILE A 24 50.89 -6.52 14.69
CA ILE A 24 50.57 -6.13 16.07
C ILE A 24 49.09 -6.40 16.32
N THR A 25 48.77 -7.05 17.43
CA THR A 25 47.38 -7.27 17.86
C THR A 25 47.06 -6.35 19.02
N ALA A 26 45.96 -5.60 18.90
CA ALA A 26 45.48 -4.68 19.91
C ALA A 26 44.09 -5.09 20.41
N PHE A 27 43.91 -5.15 21.71
CA PHE A 27 42.60 -5.22 22.34
C PHE A 27 42.17 -3.81 22.76
N VAL A 28 41.11 -3.30 22.15
CA VAL A 28 40.52 -2.00 22.47
C VAL A 28 39.32 -2.23 23.38
N GLN A 29 39.28 -1.56 24.54
CA GLN A 29 38.23 -1.80 25.54
C GLN A 29 36.87 -1.18 25.17
N ALA A 30 36.86 -0.13 24.34
CA ALA A 30 35.66 0.64 23.97
C ALA A 30 35.85 1.42 22.67
N TYR A 31 34.77 1.99 22.12
CA TYR A 31 34.90 2.98 21.07
C TYR A 31 35.39 4.33 21.63
N THR A 32 34.66 4.86 22.61
CA THR A 32 34.95 6.09 23.34
C THR A 32 35.11 5.82 24.83
N ASN A 33 34.11 5.19 25.46
CA ASN A 33 34.02 5.03 26.92
C ASN A 33 33.92 3.55 27.28
N ARG A 34 34.67 3.12 28.29
CA ARG A 34 34.68 1.73 28.75
C ARG A 34 33.24 1.22 28.99
N GLY A 35 32.90 0.10 28.36
CA GLY A 35 31.58 -0.53 28.47
C GLY A 35 30.59 -0.16 27.37
N ASP A 36 30.95 0.74 26.45
CA ASP A 36 30.09 1.14 25.34
C ASP A 36 29.83 0.04 24.29
N GLY A 37 30.55 -1.09 24.35
CA GLY A 37 30.38 -2.23 23.46
C GLY A 37 30.98 -2.05 22.06
N GLY A 38 31.64 -0.92 21.79
CA GLY A 38 32.31 -0.63 20.51
C GLY A 38 33.78 -1.05 20.45
N GLY A 39 34.32 -1.57 21.56
CA GLY A 39 35.66 -2.17 21.63
C GLY A 39 35.82 -3.46 20.81
N GLY A 40 36.98 -4.11 20.88
CA GLY A 40 37.25 -5.35 20.16
C GLY A 40 38.73 -5.60 19.92
N THR A 41 39.04 -6.68 19.20
CA THR A 41 40.42 -6.99 18.79
C THR A 41 40.71 -6.38 17.42
N PHE A 42 41.90 -5.85 17.23
CA PHE A 42 42.39 -5.27 15.98
C PHE A 42 43.75 -5.86 15.63
N ILE A 43 44.02 -6.02 14.34
CA ILE A 43 45.34 -6.42 13.82
C ILE A 43 45.86 -5.32 12.92
N PHE A 44 47.08 -4.86 13.18
CA PHE A 44 47.76 -3.93 12.31
C PHE A 44 48.39 -4.66 11.11
N LYS A 45 48.18 -4.16 9.89
CA LYS A 45 48.76 -4.73 8.67
C LYS A 45 49.38 -3.66 7.77
N ARG A 46 50.58 -3.95 7.23
CA ARG A 46 51.25 -3.21 6.14
C ARG A 46 51.53 -4.14 4.95
N PRO A 47 51.92 -3.57 3.80
CA PRO A 47 51.20 -2.55 3.07
C PRO A 47 50.03 -3.21 2.32
N LEU A 48 48.85 -2.60 2.32
CA LEU A 48 47.72 -3.14 1.56
C LEU A 48 47.67 -2.39 0.22
N SER A 49 48.34 -2.86 -0.84
CA SER A 49 48.10 -2.26 -2.17
C SER A 49 46.58 -2.22 -2.43
N GLY A 50 45.99 -1.03 -2.60
CA GLY A 50 44.54 -0.83 -2.62
C GLY A 50 43.87 -0.57 -1.25
N ILE A 51 44.60 0.01 -0.28
CA ILE A 51 44.20 0.25 1.13
C ILE A 51 42.74 0.72 1.27
N ALA A 52 41.98 0.04 2.13
CA ALA A 52 40.67 0.48 2.60
C ALA A 52 40.85 1.80 3.36
N THR A 53 40.09 2.83 3.03
CA THR A 53 40.14 4.11 3.75
C THR A 53 39.72 3.93 5.21
N ASP A 54 40.26 4.75 6.12
CA ASP A 54 39.73 4.87 7.49
C ASP A 54 38.21 5.07 7.40
N ASP A 55 37.46 4.14 7.98
CA ASP A 55 35.99 4.19 8.02
C ASP A 55 35.47 4.49 9.43
N GLY A 56 36.38 4.72 10.37
CA GLY A 56 36.08 5.02 11.75
C GLY A 56 35.67 3.82 12.59
N GLY A 57 35.52 2.60 12.04
CA GLY A 57 35.05 1.46 12.84
C GLY A 57 35.72 0.11 12.56
N ILE A 58 35.75 -0.34 11.32
CA ILE A 58 36.42 -1.59 10.93
C ILE A 58 37.87 -1.33 10.53
N PHE A 59 38.10 -0.25 9.79
CA PHE A 59 39.41 0.22 9.36
C PHE A 59 39.75 1.51 10.10
N ILE A 60 40.77 1.46 10.92
CA ILE A 60 41.22 2.60 11.74
C ILE A 60 42.63 2.97 11.31
N ALA A 61 42.81 4.16 10.71
CA ALA A 61 44.13 4.61 10.30
C ALA A 61 44.87 5.20 11.52
N PRO A 62 46.08 4.71 11.85
CA PRO A 62 46.90 5.36 12.84
C PRO A 62 47.24 6.80 12.44
N THR A 63 47.22 7.73 13.40
CA THR A 63 47.62 9.13 13.22
C THR A 63 49.14 9.31 13.25
N THR A 64 49.85 8.32 13.77
CA THR A 64 51.31 8.32 13.96
C THR A 64 52.07 7.69 12.78
N GLN A 65 51.41 7.51 11.63
CA GLN A 65 52.06 6.91 10.46
C GLN A 65 53.24 7.77 10.00
N THR A 66 54.39 7.14 9.82
CA THR A 66 55.57 7.74 9.18
C THR A 66 55.73 7.12 7.80
N SER A 67 56.35 7.85 6.87
CA SER A 67 56.60 7.34 5.52
C SER A 67 57.37 6.01 5.58
N GLY A 68 56.88 4.99 4.88
CA GLY A 68 57.42 3.62 4.91
C GLY A 68 56.84 2.71 6.02
N HIS A 69 55.92 3.22 6.85
CA HIS A 69 55.19 2.47 7.87
C HIS A 69 53.66 2.59 7.70
N GLU A 70 53.21 2.80 6.46
CA GLU A 70 51.79 2.95 6.15
C GLU A 70 51.05 1.62 6.37
N GLY A 71 49.92 1.68 7.07
CA GLY A 71 49.12 0.50 7.39
C GLY A 71 47.74 0.85 7.93
N MET A 72 47.03 -0.17 8.40
CA MET A 72 45.67 -0.02 8.93
C MET A 72 45.48 -0.96 10.11
N TRP A 73 44.81 -0.48 11.16
CA TRP A 73 44.23 -1.37 12.16
C TRP A 73 42.92 -1.94 11.62
N ILE A 74 42.83 -3.26 11.57
CA ILE A 74 41.67 -3.98 11.03
C ILE A 74 40.98 -4.71 12.17
N ARG A 75 39.72 -4.35 12.43
CA ARG A 75 38.89 -5.01 13.44
C ARG A 75 38.70 -6.49 13.12
N GLN A 76 38.92 -7.34 14.11
CA GLN A 76 38.58 -8.76 14.10
C GLN A 76 37.23 -8.94 14.79
N PHE A 77 36.26 -9.48 14.06
CA PHE A 77 34.92 -9.77 14.60
C PHE A 77 34.38 -11.06 13.98
N THR A 78 33.19 -11.49 14.38
CA THR A 78 32.40 -12.53 13.72
C THR A 78 30.94 -12.14 13.84
N GLY A 79 30.10 -12.53 12.87
CA GLY A 79 28.68 -12.17 12.88
C GLY A 79 28.43 -10.79 12.28
N PHE A 80 27.54 -10.01 12.90
CA PHE A 80 27.01 -8.76 12.34
C PHE A 80 27.95 -7.57 12.52
N ILE A 81 27.74 -6.54 11.69
CA ILE A 81 28.41 -5.24 11.83
C ILE A 81 27.63 -4.44 12.86
N ASP A 82 28.17 -4.32 14.07
CA ASP A 82 27.52 -3.58 15.14
C ASP A 82 27.73 -2.07 14.96
N VAL A 83 26.66 -1.26 15.02
CA VAL A 83 26.77 0.21 14.90
C VAL A 83 27.66 0.83 15.99
N ARG A 84 27.82 0.17 17.14
CA ARG A 84 28.74 0.60 18.21
C ARG A 84 30.20 0.55 17.77
N PHE A 85 30.54 -0.26 16.76
CA PHE A 85 31.88 -0.25 16.17
C PHE A 85 32.23 1.11 15.55
N TYR A 86 31.23 1.93 15.24
CA TYR A 86 31.34 3.28 14.67
C TYR A 86 30.93 4.38 15.66
N GLY A 87 30.93 4.09 16.97
CA GLY A 87 30.68 5.09 18.01
C GLY A 87 29.20 5.37 18.29
N VAL A 88 28.28 4.56 17.77
CA VAL A 88 26.85 4.78 17.86
C VAL A 88 26.24 4.02 19.05
N MET A 89 25.91 4.73 20.13
CA MET A 89 25.55 4.09 21.42
C MET A 89 24.05 4.09 21.76
N GLY A 90 23.25 5.00 21.21
CA GLY A 90 21.79 5.00 21.43
C GLY A 90 21.36 5.40 22.85
N GLU A 91 22.25 6.00 23.62
CA GLU A 91 21.99 6.41 25.02
C GLU A 91 21.60 7.88 25.14
N ASN A 92 22.00 8.71 24.17
CA ASN A 92 21.78 10.14 24.18
C ASN A 92 21.05 10.61 22.91
N PRO A 93 19.74 10.94 22.99
CA PRO A 93 18.97 11.39 21.84
C PRO A 93 19.39 12.77 21.33
N SER A 94 20.28 13.50 22.01
CA SER A 94 20.85 14.76 21.51
C SER A 94 22.07 14.58 20.62
N VAL A 95 22.59 13.35 20.49
CA VAL A 95 23.75 13.06 19.63
C VAL A 95 23.27 12.62 18.26
N ASP A 96 23.76 13.29 17.23
CA ASP A 96 23.55 12.90 15.83
C ASP A 96 24.38 11.64 15.51
N ALA A 97 23.69 10.52 15.30
CA ALA A 97 24.29 9.23 14.98
C ALA A 97 24.45 8.98 13.47
N THR A 98 24.14 9.96 12.61
CA THR A 98 24.05 9.80 11.15
C THR A 98 25.32 9.21 10.55
N ASP A 99 26.47 9.83 10.82
CA ASP A 99 27.72 9.47 10.15
C ASP A 99 28.18 8.06 10.53
N GLY A 100 28.09 7.70 11.81
CA GLY A 100 28.45 6.36 12.29
C GLY A 100 27.52 5.27 11.74
N PHE A 101 26.21 5.52 11.70
CA PHE A 101 25.26 4.60 11.06
C PHE A 101 25.54 4.43 9.57
N GLN A 102 25.74 5.54 8.86
CA GLN A 102 25.97 5.51 7.43
C GLN A 102 27.29 4.81 7.10
N ALA A 103 28.33 4.97 7.92
CA ALA A 103 29.58 4.23 7.80
C ALA A 103 29.38 2.71 7.92
N ALA A 104 28.59 2.26 8.91
CA ALA A 104 28.24 0.84 9.05
C ALA A 104 27.48 0.29 7.83
N ILE A 105 26.50 1.05 7.32
CA ILE A 105 25.74 0.69 6.09
C ILE A 105 26.67 0.64 4.88
N ASN A 106 27.59 1.60 4.76
CA ASN A 106 28.55 1.65 3.66
C ASN A 106 29.51 0.45 3.68
N TYR A 107 29.98 0.04 4.85
CA TYR A 107 30.80 -1.17 4.98
C TYR A 107 29.99 -2.43 4.63
N ALA A 108 28.77 -2.56 5.16
CA ALA A 108 27.89 -3.69 4.84
C ALA A 108 27.64 -3.83 3.33
N ALA A 109 27.37 -2.72 2.64
CA ALA A 109 27.19 -2.71 1.18
C ALA A 109 28.46 -3.07 0.41
N LYS A 110 29.65 -2.66 0.89
CA LYS A 110 30.93 -3.05 0.26
C LYS A 110 31.23 -4.53 0.47
N SER A 111 30.81 -5.12 1.59
CA SER A 111 31.07 -6.52 1.91
C SER A 111 30.36 -7.52 0.98
N THR A 112 29.27 -7.09 0.33
CA THR A 112 28.47 -7.90 -0.60
C THR A 112 28.89 -7.75 -2.06
N ALA A 113 29.71 -6.75 -2.39
CA ALA A 113 30.19 -6.57 -3.75
C ALA A 113 31.08 -7.77 -4.15
N ASN A 114 30.65 -8.54 -5.15
CA ASN A 114 31.41 -9.64 -5.74
C ASN A 114 32.79 -9.16 -6.16
N TYR A 115 33.90 -9.58 -5.53
CA TYR A 115 35.21 -9.44 -6.19
C TYR A 115 36.33 -10.36 -5.65
N PRO A 116 37.06 -11.07 -6.53
CA PRO A 116 38.41 -11.60 -6.25
C PRO A 116 39.47 -10.51 -6.04
N ALA A 117 39.13 -9.22 -6.18
CA ALA A 117 40.01 -8.06 -6.01
C ALA A 117 39.82 -7.33 -4.67
N ASN A 118 39.01 -7.88 -3.74
CA ASN A 118 38.81 -7.27 -2.44
C ASN A 118 39.78 -7.93 -1.42
N PRO A 119 40.93 -7.31 -1.09
CA PRO A 119 41.86 -7.85 -0.08
C PRO A 119 41.26 -7.81 1.35
N PHE A 120 40.03 -7.32 1.49
CA PHE A 120 39.34 -7.06 2.75
C PHE A 120 38.23 -8.05 3.09
N ILE A 121 38.42 -9.35 2.80
CA ILE A 121 37.49 -10.43 3.18
C ILE A 121 37.57 -10.69 4.70
N TYR A 122 37.35 -9.67 5.54
CA TYR A 122 37.19 -9.83 6.98
C TYR A 122 35.69 -9.75 7.27
N ASN A 123 35.09 -10.92 7.42
CA ASN A 123 33.66 -11.14 7.67
C ASN A 123 32.74 -10.55 6.60
N LYS A 124 32.30 -11.41 5.68
CA LYS A 124 31.35 -11.12 4.58
C LYS A 124 29.92 -10.85 5.09
N SER A 125 29.77 -10.11 6.18
CA SER A 125 28.46 -9.78 6.74
C SER A 125 27.89 -8.54 6.08
N ASN A 126 26.67 -8.67 5.59
CA ASN A 126 25.87 -7.58 5.03
C ASN A 126 24.81 -7.05 6.02
N VAL A 127 24.88 -7.51 7.27
CA VAL A 127 23.93 -7.17 8.32
C VAL A 127 24.53 -6.09 9.22
N VAL A 128 23.86 -4.94 9.26
CA VAL A 128 24.08 -3.88 10.25
C VAL A 128 23.18 -4.14 11.44
N PHE A 129 23.79 -4.46 12.57
CA PHE A 129 23.09 -4.73 13.82
C PHE A 129 22.98 -3.47 14.68
N VAL A 130 21.76 -3.21 15.17
CA VAL A 130 21.41 -2.08 16.00
C VAL A 130 20.96 -2.61 17.36
N PRO A 131 21.75 -2.41 18.42
CA PRO A 131 21.36 -2.76 19.79
C PRO A 131 20.09 -2.02 20.25
N ASN A 132 19.53 -2.45 21.38
CA ASN A 132 18.48 -1.66 22.04
C ASN A 132 19.03 -0.27 22.41
N GLY A 133 18.21 0.76 22.19
CA GLY A 133 18.61 2.14 22.39
C GLY A 133 17.70 3.10 21.62
N GLU A 134 17.90 4.39 21.86
CA GLU A 134 17.28 5.48 21.11
C GLU A 134 18.34 6.27 20.34
N TYR A 135 18.31 6.10 19.02
CA TYR A 135 19.24 6.69 18.08
C TYR A 135 18.55 7.84 17.35
N LYS A 136 19.20 8.99 17.24
CA LYS A 136 18.73 10.10 16.40
C LYS A 136 19.63 10.27 15.21
N VAL A 137 19.04 10.30 14.01
CA VAL A 137 19.75 10.50 12.76
C VAL A 137 19.02 11.55 11.92
N LYS A 138 19.77 12.30 11.12
CA LYS A 138 19.22 13.26 10.18
C LYS A 138 18.57 12.55 9.01
N GLN A 139 19.32 11.65 8.37
CA GLN A 139 18.86 10.79 7.29
C GLN A 139 19.83 9.63 7.09
N LEU A 140 19.32 8.44 6.77
CA LEU A 140 20.16 7.31 6.33
C LEU A 140 19.80 6.91 4.89
N THR A 141 20.81 6.47 4.15
CA THR A 141 20.68 5.90 2.81
C THR A 141 20.96 4.41 2.84
N LEU A 142 19.93 3.58 2.64
CA LEU A 142 20.06 2.13 2.47
C LEU A 142 20.59 1.80 1.09
N LYS A 143 21.37 0.71 1.01
CA LYS A 143 22.08 0.29 -0.20
C LYS A 143 21.77 -1.16 -0.54
N THR A 144 21.92 -1.50 -1.81
CA THR A 144 21.82 -2.88 -2.33
C THR A 144 22.51 -3.89 -1.40
N GLY A 145 21.83 -4.99 -1.11
CA GLY A 145 22.31 -6.11 -0.32
C GLY A 145 22.41 -5.89 1.18
N VAL A 146 22.09 -4.70 1.70
CA VAL A 146 22.20 -4.41 3.14
C VAL A 146 20.96 -4.88 3.90
N THR A 147 21.20 -5.55 5.04
CA THR A 147 20.17 -5.85 6.04
C THR A 147 20.38 -4.97 7.27
N LEU A 148 19.38 -4.17 7.63
CA LEU A 148 19.36 -3.40 8.87
C LEU A 148 18.51 -4.15 9.91
N MET A 149 19.15 -4.58 11.01
CA MET A 149 18.55 -5.46 12.00
C MET A 149 18.65 -4.85 13.40
N GLY A 150 17.51 -4.56 14.02
CA GLY A 150 17.44 -4.17 15.41
C GLY A 150 17.28 -5.37 16.34
N SER A 151 17.67 -5.19 17.60
CA SER A 151 17.50 -6.19 18.66
C SER A 151 16.02 -6.49 18.97
N SER A 152 15.17 -5.46 18.92
CA SER A 152 13.75 -5.55 19.21
C SER A 152 13.04 -4.33 18.67
N SER A 153 11.90 -4.54 18.02
CA SER A 153 11.06 -3.46 17.51
C SER A 153 10.51 -2.59 18.64
N GLU A 154 10.40 -3.06 19.87
CA GLU A 154 9.91 -2.26 21.00
C GLU A 154 11.01 -1.38 21.66
N HIS A 155 12.27 -1.75 21.49
CA HIS A 155 13.40 -1.17 22.24
C HIS A 155 14.53 -0.61 21.36
N THR A 156 14.55 -0.92 20.06
CA THR A 156 15.52 -0.38 19.10
C THR A 156 14.87 0.73 18.30
N LYS A 157 15.06 1.98 18.74
CA LYS A 157 14.38 3.16 18.16
C LYS A 157 15.34 3.97 17.30
N ILE A 158 15.01 4.17 16.03
CA ILE A 158 15.70 5.12 15.15
C ILE A 158 14.74 6.28 14.87
N GLY A 159 15.08 7.46 15.38
CA GLY A 159 14.26 8.64 15.28
C GLY A 159 14.92 9.78 14.52
N VAL A 160 14.10 10.76 14.14
CA VAL A 160 14.56 11.98 13.47
C VAL A 160 15.34 12.86 14.46
N HIS A 161 16.57 13.21 14.10
CA HIS A 161 17.34 14.21 14.83
C HIS A 161 16.69 15.59 14.70
N PRO A 162 16.60 16.40 15.78
CA PRO A 162 15.93 17.72 15.74
C PRO A 162 16.44 18.65 14.64
N ASP A 163 17.74 18.59 14.33
CA ASP A 163 18.37 19.41 13.29
C ASP A 163 18.34 18.80 11.88
N SER A 164 17.58 17.70 11.67
CA SER A 164 17.43 17.13 10.33
C SER A 164 16.77 18.15 9.40
N THR A 165 17.29 18.33 8.19
CA THR A 165 16.64 19.10 7.12
C THR A 165 16.07 18.21 6.01
N ALA A 166 16.18 16.89 6.18
CA ALA A 166 15.77 15.90 5.21
C ALA A 166 14.25 15.73 5.17
N ASP A 167 13.72 15.43 3.98
CA ASP A 167 12.29 15.16 3.81
C ASP A 167 11.87 13.78 4.35
N TYR A 168 12.82 12.84 4.50
CA TYR A 168 12.59 11.48 5.00
C TYR A 168 13.76 11.00 5.85
N LEU A 169 13.44 10.24 6.91
CA LEU A 169 14.41 9.63 7.82
C LEU A 169 15.27 8.58 7.09
N ILE A 170 14.66 7.74 6.26
CA ILE A 170 15.34 6.72 5.47
C ILE A 170 15.04 6.94 3.99
N GLN A 171 16.07 6.86 3.17
CA GLN A 171 15.99 6.78 1.71
C GLN A 171 16.75 5.57 1.20
N MET A 172 16.48 5.13 -0.02
CA MET A 172 17.35 4.20 -0.73
C MET A 172 18.31 4.93 -1.66
N ALA A 173 19.47 4.32 -1.90
CA ALA A 173 20.42 4.83 -2.88
C ALA A 173 19.81 4.85 -4.29
N PRO A 174 20.31 5.69 -5.20
CA PRO A 174 19.92 5.62 -6.61
C PRO A 174 20.36 4.29 -7.26
N GLY A 175 19.66 3.88 -8.32
CA GLY A 175 19.89 2.61 -9.01
C GLY A 175 19.05 1.45 -8.49
N VAL A 176 19.41 0.24 -8.93
CA VAL A 176 18.72 -1.01 -8.55
C VAL A 176 19.18 -1.45 -7.16
N ASN A 177 18.26 -1.46 -6.21
CA ASN A 177 18.47 -1.84 -4.82
C ASN A 177 17.84 -3.21 -4.54
N ARG A 178 18.63 -4.28 -4.66
CA ARG A 178 18.19 -5.66 -4.40
C ARG A 178 18.46 -6.07 -2.97
N SER A 179 17.61 -6.92 -2.41
CA SER A 179 17.86 -7.58 -1.12
C SER A 179 18.16 -6.61 0.02
N VAL A 180 17.45 -5.48 0.04
CA VAL A 180 17.47 -4.55 1.16
C VAL A 180 16.45 -5.05 2.18
N ASN A 181 16.91 -5.36 3.38
CA ASN A 181 16.05 -5.92 4.42
C ASN A 181 16.06 -5.07 5.67
N ILE A 182 14.91 -4.91 6.32
CA ILE A 182 14.77 -4.17 7.57
C ILE A 182 14.00 -5.05 8.56
N SER A 183 14.52 -5.19 9.78
CA SER A 183 13.80 -5.95 10.81
C SER A 183 14.07 -5.49 12.24
N GLY A 184 13.09 -5.68 13.13
CA GLY A 184 13.28 -5.50 14.57
C GLY A 184 13.55 -4.06 15.01
N ILE A 185 13.02 -3.07 14.28
CA ILE A 185 13.29 -1.64 14.51
C ILE A 185 11.98 -0.86 14.64
N TRP A 186 11.98 0.16 15.49
CA TRP A 186 10.97 1.20 15.53
C TRP A 186 11.51 2.51 14.98
N PHE A 187 11.01 2.89 13.80
CA PHE A 187 11.22 4.20 13.22
C PHE A 187 10.21 5.19 13.80
N VAL A 188 10.70 6.27 14.40
CA VAL A 188 9.87 7.23 15.12
C VAL A 188 10.09 8.65 14.62
N GLY A 189 9.03 9.26 14.08
CA GLY A 189 9.00 10.67 13.74
C GLY A 189 8.84 11.57 14.98
N ASN A 190 8.78 12.88 14.76
CA ASN A 190 8.61 13.86 15.83
C ASN A 190 7.20 14.47 15.79
N ARG A 191 6.23 13.81 16.46
CA ARG A 191 4.83 14.27 16.50
C ARG A 191 4.67 15.64 17.19
N VAL A 192 5.46 15.94 18.21
CA VAL A 192 5.24 17.15 19.05
C VAL A 192 5.71 18.42 18.36
N ALA A 193 6.74 18.34 17.51
CA ALA A 193 7.20 19.51 16.78
C ALA A 193 6.24 19.93 15.65
N ASN A 194 5.36 19.04 15.17
CA ASN A 194 4.38 19.18 14.07
C ASN A 194 4.97 19.59 12.69
N PHE A 195 6.09 20.29 12.72
CA PHE A 195 6.91 20.77 11.65
C PHE A 195 8.35 20.68 12.14
N ASN A 196 9.28 20.43 11.23
CA ASN A 196 10.65 20.76 11.54
C ASN A 196 10.72 22.27 11.82
N PRO A 197 11.01 22.73 13.05
CA PRO A 197 10.98 24.15 13.36
C PRO A 197 12.03 24.96 12.57
N LEU A 198 13.06 24.29 12.05
CA LEU A 198 14.11 24.91 11.24
C LEU A 198 13.71 25.10 9.77
N THR A 199 12.87 24.21 9.21
CA THR A 199 12.54 24.23 7.76
C THR A 199 11.06 24.45 7.46
N GLY A 200 10.17 24.33 8.45
CA GLY A 200 8.73 24.33 8.24
C GLY A 200 8.23 23.13 7.42
N LYS A 201 9.06 22.09 7.21
CA LYS A 201 8.72 20.93 6.37
C LYS A 201 8.17 19.76 7.20
N LEU A 202 7.30 18.98 6.54
CA LEU A 202 6.86 17.67 7.01
C LEU A 202 7.98 16.65 6.77
N ILE A 203 8.15 15.72 7.70
CA ILE A 203 9.17 14.67 7.61
C ILE A 203 8.47 13.32 7.51
N GLY A 204 8.84 12.54 6.50
CA GLY A 204 8.38 11.17 6.30
C GLY A 204 9.30 10.12 6.94
N GLY A 205 8.80 8.89 7.03
CA GLY A 205 9.56 7.78 7.59
C GLY A 205 10.54 7.20 6.58
N LEU A 206 10.04 6.30 5.75
CA LEU A 206 10.85 5.55 4.79
C LEU A 206 10.39 5.89 3.37
N ASN A 207 11.35 6.25 2.51
CA ASN A 207 11.11 6.57 1.11
C ASN A 207 11.91 5.65 0.17
N PHE A 208 11.18 4.81 -0.55
CA PHE A 208 11.67 3.93 -1.60
C PHE A 208 11.17 4.42 -2.97
N THR A 209 11.48 5.67 -3.30
CA THR A 209 11.24 6.22 -4.65
C THR A 209 12.39 5.86 -5.58
N ALA A 210 12.09 5.12 -6.66
CA ALA A 210 13.04 4.68 -7.66
C ALA A 210 13.74 5.88 -8.33
N GLN A 211 15.05 5.82 -8.38
CA GLN A 211 15.91 6.82 -9.00
C GLN A 211 16.97 6.10 -9.84
N LEU A 212 17.44 6.75 -10.91
CA LEU A 212 18.54 6.25 -11.74
C LEU A 212 19.86 6.36 -10.99
N ASP A 213 20.80 5.45 -11.22
CA ASP A 213 22.16 5.52 -10.66
C ASP A 213 23.06 6.60 -11.29
N GLY A 214 22.52 7.36 -12.26
CA GLY A 214 23.24 8.37 -13.04
C GLY A 214 24.10 7.78 -14.17
N ASN A 215 24.12 6.46 -14.36
CA ASN A 215 24.80 5.83 -15.47
C ASN A 215 23.89 5.84 -16.71
N PRO A 216 24.28 6.51 -17.82
CA PRO A 216 23.46 6.57 -19.03
C PRO A 216 23.21 5.19 -19.66
N ASP A 217 24.09 4.20 -19.42
CA ASP A 217 23.95 2.84 -19.93
C ASP A 217 23.03 1.96 -19.07
N LYS A 218 22.68 2.42 -17.86
CA LYS A 218 21.81 1.69 -16.91
C LYS A 218 20.59 2.54 -16.57
N VAL A 219 19.58 2.45 -17.41
CA VAL A 219 18.30 3.14 -17.22
C VAL A 219 17.40 2.45 -16.20
N SER A 220 17.93 1.83 -15.13
CA SER A 220 17.15 1.04 -14.17
C SER A 220 17.33 1.50 -12.72
N GLY A 221 16.27 1.36 -11.94
CA GLY A 221 16.25 1.71 -10.53
C GLY A 221 15.08 1.12 -9.77
N GLY A 222 15.09 1.32 -8.45
CA GLY A 222 14.03 0.91 -7.54
C GLY A 222 14.44 -0.20 -6.57
N LEU A 223 13.52 -0.54 -5.69
CA LEU A 223 13.66 -1.53 -4.62
C LEU A 223 13.16 -2.90 -5.08
N TRP A 224 14.03 -3.90 -5.09
CA TRP A 224 13.76 -5.21 -5.67
C TRP A 224 14.04 -6.31 -4.63
N GLU A 225 13.24 -7.36 -4.61
CA GLU A 225 13.56 -8.60 -3.85
C GLU A 225 13.89 -8.30 -2.37
N SER A 226 13.07 -7.46 -1.73
CA SER A 226 13.38 -6.80 -0.46
C SER A 226 12.27 -7.00 0.57
N SER A 227 12.60 -6.91 1.86
CA SER A 227 11.63 -7.17 2.93
C SER A 227 11.70 -6.24 4.14
N ILE A 228 10.54 -5.99 4.76
CA ILE A 228 10.40 -5.24 6.02
C ILE A 228 9.63 -6.12 7.00
N LYS A 229 10.24 -6.50 8.13
CA LYS A 229 9.66 -7.50 9.06
C LYS A 229 9.73 -7.10 10.52
N ASN A 230 8.63 -7.20 11.26
CA ASN A 230 8.57 -6.85 12.69
C ASN A 230 9.08 -5.41 12.93
N VAL A 231 8.46 -4.44 12.27
CA VAL A 231 8.88 -3.03 12.29
C VAL A 231 7.71 -2.15 12.70
N LEU A 232 7.99 -1.12 13.52
CA LEU A 232 7.06 -0.03 13.78
C LEU A 232 7.52 1.22 13.02
N ILE A 233 6.59 1.93 12.40
CA ILE A 233 6.82 3.20 11.70
C ILE A 233 5.75 4.16 12.17
N THR A 234 6.07 5.05 13.10
CA THR A 234 5.05 5.89 13.75
C THR A 234 5.46 7.35 13.86
N ASN A 235 4.48 8.23 14.07
CA ASN A 235 4.66 9.65 14.38
C ASN A 235 5.32 10.48 13.27
N PHE A 236 5.23 10.08 12.00
CA PHE A 236 5.69 10.89 10.87
C PHE A 236 4.59 11.83 10.38
N THR A 237 4.97 13.05 10.02
CA THR A 237 4.05 14.11 9.61
C THR A 237 3.84 14.16 8.09
N ARG A 238 4.74 13.52 7.32
CA ARG A 238 4.54 13.16 5.91
C ARG A 238 4.16 11.69 5.78
N HIS A 239 4.45 11.05 4.64
CA HIS A 239 4.25 9.62 4.47
C HIS A 239 5.12 8.84 5.44
N SER A 240 4.51 7.92 6.19
CA SER A 240 5.28 7.03 7.07
C SER A 240 6.07 6.02 6.24
N LEU A 241 5.45 5.48 5.19
CA LEU A 241 6.10 4.62 4.21
C LEU A 241 5.65 4.98 2.79
N LEU A 242 6.62 5.27 1.92
CA LEU A 242 6.40 5.60 0.52
C LEU A 242 7.18 4.63 -0.39
N PHE A 243 6.48 4.04 -1.36
CA PHE A 243 7.03 3.36 -2.52
C PHE A 243 6.67 4.16 -3.77
N GLY A 244 7.65 4.80 -4.39
CA GLY A 244 7.50 5.52 -5.64
C GLY A 244 8.17 4.76 -6.77
N GLY A 245 7.40 4.18 -7.69
CA GLY A 245 7.92 3.73 -8.97
C GLY A 245 7.83 4.88 -9.98
N GLY A 246 8.76 4.96 -10.93
CA GLY A 246 8.72 5.97 -11.99
C GLY A 246 7.58 5.74 -13.00
N GLY A 247 7.63 6.46 -14.12
CA GLY A 247 6.74 6.21 -15.26
C GLY A 247 6.28 7.42 -16.09
N ASP A 248 6.81 8.61 -15.86
CA ASP A 248 6.24 9.84 -16.46
C ASP A 248 7.12 10.49 -17.54
N GLU A 249 8.44 10.24 -17.57
CA GLU A 249 9.22 10.73 -18.70
C GLU A 249 9.22 9.69 -19.83
N ILE A 250 8.87 10.16 -21.03
CA ILE A 250 8.63 9.40 -22.27
C ILE A 250 9.80 8.44 -22.63
N ASP A 251 10.99 8.73 -22.11
CA ASP A 251 12.22 7.98 -22.40
C ASP A 251 12.53 6.85 -21.40
N TYR A 252 11.82 6.75 -20.27
CA TYR A 252 12.08 5.70 -19.28
C TYR A 252 11.26 4.44 -19.59
N GLN A 253 11.95 3.47 -20.17
CA GLN A 253 11.46 2.16 -20.60
C GLN A 253 11.00 1.23 -19.45
N TYR A 254 10.07 1.67 -18.59
CA TYR A 254 9.50 0.81 -17.52
C TYR A 254 10.55 0.20 -16.58
N ASN A 255 11.62 0.93 -16.27
CA ASN A 255 12.78 0.38 -15.57
C ASN A 255 13.00 0.96 -14.17
N LEU A 256 12.10 1.82 -13.69
CA LEU A 256 12.15 2.45 -12.37
C LEU A 256 11.10 1.85 -11.45
N MET A 257 11.11 0.53 -11.28
CA MET A 257 10.05 -0.17 -10.56
C MET A 257 10.49 -0.61 -9.18
N ASN A 258 9.54 -0.64 -8.24
CA ASN A 258 9.70 -1.45 -7.03
C ASN A 258 8.96 -2.77 -7.24
N GLN A 259 9.62 -3.90 -6.97
CA GLN A 259 9.04 -5.22 -7.20
C GLN A 259 9.53 -6.32 -6.27
N PHE A 260 8.72 -7.35 -6.07
CA PHE A 260 8.99 -8.46 -5.16
C PHE A 260 9.25 -7.97 -3.73
N ILE A 261 8.31 -7.17 -3.21
CA ILE A 261 8.43 -6.54 -1.89
C ILE A 261 7.53 -7.25 -0.89
N THR A 262 8.09 -7.64 0.26
CA THR A 262 7.35 -8.32 1.32
C THR A 262 7.37 -7.51 2.61
N LEU A 263 6.19 -7.26 3.19
CA LEU A 263 6.02 -6.67 4.50
C LEU A 263 5.30 -7.67 5.41
N GLU A 264 5.88 -7.94 6.58
CA GLU A 264 5.37 -8.92 7.53
C GLU A 264 5.39 -8.36 8.96
N ASN A 265 4.25 -8.37 9.66
CA ASN A 265 4.12 -7.84 11.01
C ASN A 265 4.63 -6.38 11.12
N VAL A 266 4.24 -5.53 10.17
CA VAL A 266 4.64 -4.11 10.16
C VAL A 266 3.48 -3.26 10.65
N PHE A 267 3.74 -2.39 11.63
CA PHE A 267 2.79 -1.37 12.08
C PHE A 267 3.20 -0.01 11.51
N ILE A 268 2.33 0.58 10.69
CA ILE A 268 2.50 1.87 10.03
C ILE A 268 1.44 2.84 10.55
N GLU A 269 1.87 3.94 11.14
CA GLU A 269 1.00 4.97 11.71
C GLU A 269 1.40 6.37 11.22
N GLY A 270 0.50 7.02 10.48
CA GLY A 270 0.62 8.42 10.09
C GLY A 270 0.07 9.37 11.16
N VAL A 271 0.31 10.67 11.00
CA VAL A 271 -0.29 11.73 11.84
C VAL A 271 -1.37 12.44 11.02
N SER A 272 -2.65 12.13 11.25
CA SER A 272 -3.80 12.73 10.53
C SER A 272 -4.08 14.20 10.85
N ASP A 273 -3.59 14.69 12.00
CA ASP A 273 -4.07 15.93 12.62
C ASP A 273 -3.58 17.22 11.91
N LEU A 274 -2.69 17.10 10.92
CA LEU A 274 -1.96 18.22 10.31
C LEU A 274 -2.35 18.49 8.86
N LYS A 275 -3.61 18.32 8.49
CA LYS A 275 -4.12 18.71 7.17
C LYS A 275 -4.87 20.05 7.24
N PRO A 276 -4.18 21.22 7.19
CA PRO A 276 -4.78 22.40 6.60
C PRO A 276 -5.31 22.01 5.21
N ASP A 277 -6.31 22.73 4.71
CA ASP A 277 -6.88 22.59 3.37
C ASP A 277 -5.82 22.82 2.26
N PHE A 278 -4.77 21.99 2.19
CA PHE A 278 -3.72 22.04 1.19
C PHE A 278 -4.32 21.52 -0.12
N PRO A 279 -4.41 22.35 -1.16
CA PRO A 279 -5.12 22.01 -2.39
C PRO A 279 -4.30 21.13 -3.34
N THR A 280 -3.34 20.33 -2.85
CA THR A 280 -2.40 19.58 -3.70
C THR A 280 -2.31 18.11 -3.31
N PHE A 281 -2.03 17.25 -4.31
CA PHE A 281 -2.01 15.78 -4.26
C PHE A 281 -1.02 15.14 -3.28
N ASP A 282 -0.19 15.92 -2.57
CA ASP A 282 0.77 15.42 -1.56
C ASP A 282 0.10 15.31 -0.18
N ILE A 283 -1.08 14.70 -0.15
CA ILE A 283 -1.82 14.44 1.08
C ILE A 283 -1.05 13.38 1.86
N PRO A 284 -0.57 13.65 3.09
CA PRO A 284 0.13 12.65 3.88
C PRO A 284 -0.76 11.43 4.12
N ASN A 285 -0.19 10.25 3.83
CA ASN A 285 -0.80 8.93 3.96
C ASN A 285 0.13 8.07 4.80
N SER A 286 -0.40 7.14 5.59
CA SER A 286 0.46 6.22 6.37
C SER A 286 1.32 5.37 5.43
N LEU A 287 0.69 4.78 4.41
CA LEU A 287 1.34 4.04 3.33
C LEU A 287 0.93 4.63 1.97
N GLN A 288 1.92 4.88 1.12
CA GLN A 288 1.70 5.29 -0.26
C GLN A 288 2.48 4.41 -1.23
N ILE A 289 1.81 3.93 -2.28
CA ILE A 289 2.37 3.12 -3.36
C ILE A 289 1.97 3.80 -4.68
N ILE A 290 2.91 4.44 -5.37
CA ILE A 290 2.59 5.25 -6.56
C ILE A 290 3.50 4.99 -7.76
N GLY A 291 2.93 5.07 -8.96
CA GLY A 291 3.65 4.83 -10.22
C GLY A 291 3.98 3.34 -10.42
N GLN A 292 5.10 3.03 -11.07
CA GLN A 292 5.44 1.66 -11.46
C GLN A 292 5.84 0.75 -10.27
N ASN A 293 4.85 0.14 -9.60
CA ASN A 293 5.09 -0.84 -8.53
C ASN A 293 4.35 -2.14 -8.84
N ALA A 294 4.99 -3.28 -8.58
CA ALA A 294 4.37 -4.58 -8.79
C ALA A 294 4.77 -5.61 -7.74
N GLN A 295 3.94 -6.64 -7.53
CA GLN A 295 4.30 -7.82 -6.73
C GLN A 295 4.64 -7.49 -5.27
N PHE A 296 3.71 -6.81 -4.61
CA PHE A 296 3.79 -6.50 -3.18
C PHE A 296 2.95 -7.49 -2.37
N SER A 297 3.47 -7.91 -1.23
CA SER A 297 2.74 -8.71 -0.24
C SER A 297 2.83 -8.06 1.14
N PHE A 298 1.68 -7.78 1.73
CA PHE A 298 1.53 -7.30 3.11
C PHE A 298 0.83 -8.40 3.90
N THR A 299 1.48 -8.92 4.94
CA THR A 299 0.94 -10.00 5.79
C THR A 299 0.99 -9.60 7.26
N ASN A 300 -0.14 -9.72 7.97
CA ASN A 300 -0.25 -9.36 9.39
C ASN A 300 0.18 -7.91 9.68
N CYS A 301 -0.03 -7.00 8.73
CA CYS A 301 0.32 -5.60 8.89
C CYS A 301 -0.82 -4.80 9.51
N ARG A 302 -0.48 -3.71 10.20
CA ARG A 302 -1.43 -2.71 10.69
C ARG A 302 -1.12 -1.37 10.05
N VAL A 303 -2.12 -0.71 9.45
CA VAL A 303 -1.94 0.61 8.84
C VAL A 303 -3.04 1.56 9.30
N ASP A 304 -2.67 2.57 10.09
CA ASP A 304 -3.59 3.51 10.72
C ASP A 304 -3.19 4.96 10.42
N SER A 305 -4.15 5.90 10.40
CA SER A 305 -3.83 7.34 10.28
C SER A 305 -3.61 8.06 11.62
N GLY A 306 -3.32 7.32 12.69
CA GLY A 306 -3.02 7.86 14.03
C GLY A 306 -4.18 7.75 15.01
N PRO A 307 -3.92 7.88 16.33
CA PRO A 307 -4.91 7.60 17.35
C PRO A 307 -5.94 8.72 17.41
N TYR A 308 -7.20 8.31 17.38
CA TYR A 308 -8.38 9.08 17.72
C TYR A 308 -8.24 9.68 19.14
N LYS A 309 -7.63 10.87 19.26
CA LYS A 309 -7.66 11.61 20.52
C LYS A 309 -8.96 12.39 20.61
N VAL A 310 -9.96 11.77 21.25
CA VAL A 310 -11.07 12.51 21.88
C VAL A 310 -10.52 13.18 23.12
N ALA A 311 -9.79 14.27 22.95
CA ALA A 311 -9.63 15.18 24.08
C ALA A 311 -11.02 15.74 24.39
N ALA A 312 -11.56 15.41 25.57
CA ALA A 312 -12.85 15.93 26.02
C ALA A 312 -12.81 17.47 25.95
N GLY A 313 -13.71 18.06 25.17
CA GLY A 313 -13.80 19.52 25.01
C GLY A 313 -13.03 20.11 23.82
N VAL A 314 -12.33 19.30 23.01
CA VAL A 314 -11.81 19.78 21.72
C VAL A 314 -12.81 19.40 20.62
N PRO A 315 -13.34 20.36 19.84
CA PRO A 315 -14.30 20.07 18.78
C PRO A 315 -13.71 19.03 17.83
N ASN A 316 -14.33 17.85 17.80
CA ASN A 316 -14.16 16.76 16.84
C ASN A 316 -12.98 16.96 15.87
N TYR A 317 -11.77 16.53 16.27
CA TYR A 317 -10.68 16.39 15.32
C TYR A 317 -11.16 15.54 14.16
N THR A 318 -11.01 16.09 12.97
CA THR A 318 -11.50 15.44 11.77
C THR A 318 -10.58 14.27 11.48
N ILE A 319 -11.14 13.07 11.39
CA ILE A 319 -10.43 11.93 10.82
C ILE A 319 -10.19 12.26 9.34
N ASN A 320 -9.06 12.88 9.06
CA ASN A 320 -8.63 13.34 7.73
C ASN A 320 -7.41 12.50 7.34
N GLY A 321 -7.57 11.53 6.45
CA GLY A 321 -6.55 10.48 6.34
C GLY A 321 -6.87 9.40 5.33
N ILE A 322 -5.92 9.09 4.45
CA ILE A 322 -5.93 7.82 3.72
C ILE A 322 -4.86 6.97 4.41
N ASN A 323 -5.22 5.81 4.95
CA ASN A 323 -4.24 4.89 5.54
C ASN A 323 -3.33 4.37 4.43
N VAL A 324 -3.91 3.85 3.34
CA VAL A 324 -3.19 3.32 2.17
C VAL A 324 -3.66 4.00 0.89
N TYR A 325 -2.75 4.67 0.18
CA TYR A 325 -3.00 5.15 -1.19
C TYR A 325 -2.23 4.30 -2.20
N ILE A 326 -2.93 3.84 -3.24
CA ILE A 326 -2.38 3.09 -4.36
C ILE A 326 -2.82 3.80 -5.64
N GLY A 327 -1.90 4.37 -6.40
CA GLY A 327 -2.28 5.18 -7.56
C GLY A 327 -1.17 5.47 -8.55
N PRO A 328 -1.47 6.12 -9.67
CA PRO A 328 -0.44 6.53 -10.63
C PRO A 328 0.48 7.60 -10.01
N LEU A 329 1.64 7.83 -10.63
CA LEU A 329 2.39 9.07 -10.39
C LEU A 329 1.53 10.26 -10.88
N GLN A 330 1.83 11.48 -10.41
CA GLN A 330 1.06 12.67 -10.81
C GLN A 330 1.20 12.91 -12.33
N ASN A 331 0.10 12.72 -13.08
CA ASN A 331 0.03 12.71 -14.55
C ASN A 331 0.50 11.42 -15.24
N GLY A 332 0.80 10.39 -14.47
CA GLY A 332 1.38 9.16 -14.98
C GLY A 332 0.46 8.31 -15.84
N ILE A 333 1.11 7.57 -16.74
CA ILE A 333 0.51 6.51 -17.57
C ILE A 333 0.56 5.17 -16.83
N VAL A 334 1.51 5.02 -15.90
CA VAL A 334 1.77 3.77 -15.19
C VAL A 334 1.16 3.81 -13.79
N SER A 335 0.51 2.71 -13.42
CA SER A 335 -0.10 2.53 -12.11
C SER A 335 0.38 1.24 -11.45
N PRO A 336 0.34 1.18 -10.10
CA PRO A 336 0.67 -0.02 -9.37
C PRO A 336 -0.22 -1.21 -9.75
N CYS A 337 0.34 -2.42 -9.66
CA CYS A 337 -0.42 -3.64 -9.88
C CYS A 337 0.07 -4.81 -9.01
N ILE A 338 -0.72 -5.88 -8.91
CA ILE A 338 -0.32 -7.13 -8.22
C ILE A 338 0.10 -6.83 -6.77
N ILE A 339 -0.85 -6.33 -5.98
CA ILE A 339 -0.63 -5.99 -4.57
C ILE A 339 -1.58 -6.82 -3.73
N THR A 340 -1.06 -7.51 -2.71
CA THR A 340 -1.86 -8.34 -1.81
C THR A 340 -1.74 -7.85 -0.37
N PHE A 341 -2.89 -7.62 0.28
CA PHE A 341 -3.02 -7.48 1.72
C PHE A 341 -3.68 -8.74 2.27
N ASN A 342 -3.00 -9.40 3.21
CA ASN A 342 -3.43 -10.64 3.82
C ASN A 342 -3.46 -10.49 5.34
N THR A 343 -4.62 -10.69 5.97
CA THR A 343 -4.78 -10.63 7.44
C THR A 343 -4.25 -9.30 8.01
N CYS A 344 -4.54 -8.19 7.32
CA CYS A 344 -4.10 -6.85 7.73
C CYS A 344 -5.21 -6.10 8.48
N THR A 345 -4.84 -5.11 9.28
CA THR A 345 -5.77 -4.25 10.00
C THR A 345 -5.64 -2.80 9.55
N PHE A 346 -6.78 -2.14 9.32
CA PHE A 346 -6.85 -0.73 8.97
C PHE A 346 -7.82 0.00 9.87
N GLN A 347 -7.34 0.95 10.66
CA GLN A 347 -8.17 1.69 11.61
C GLN A 347 -7.99 3.20 11.47
N PHE A 348 -8.99 3.95 11.95
CA PHE A 348 -8.90 5.39 12.20
C PHE A 348 -8.42 6.19 10.98
N GLY A 349 -9.30 6.38 10.01
CA GLY A 349 -9.01 7.08 8.76
C GLY A 349 -10.29 7.50 8.03
N GLU A 350 -10.19 8.47 7.13
CA GLU A 350 -11.28 8.76 6.20
C GLU A 350 -11.42 7.59 5.22
N HIS A 351 -10.29 7.11 4.71
CA HIS A 351 -10.19 5.95 3.84
C HIS A 351 -9.18 4.96 4.43
N ALA A 352 -9.54 3.68 4.55
CA ALA A 352 -8.50 2.68 4.81
C ALA A 352 -7.66 2.43 3.56
N ILE A 353 -8.28 2.10 2.43
CA ILE A 353 -7.55 1.85 1.17
C ILE A 353 -8.20 2.66 0.05
N PHE A 354 -7.42 3.54 -0.58
CA PHE A 354 -7.80 4.27 -1.78
C PHE A 354 -6.97 3.77 -2.96
N ILE A 355 -7.64 3.19 -3.95
CA ILE A 355 -7.06 2.59 -5.14
C ILE A 355 -7.49 3.42 -6.34
N GLN A 356 -6.53 4.01 -7.04
CA GLN A 356 -6.73 4.83 -8.23
C GLN A 356 -6.04 4.21 -9.45
N ASP A 357 -6.75 4.04 -10.56
CA ASP A 357 -6.20 3.61 -11.86
C ASP A 357 -5.30 2.36 -11.83
N SER A 358 -5.45 1.53 -10.79
CA SER A 358 -4.55 0.41 -10.48
C SER A 358 -5.25 -0.93 -10.70
N SER A 359 -4.47 -2.01 -10.82
CA SER A 359 -5.07 -3.32 -11.14
C SER A 359 -4.51 -4.51 -10.35
N ASN A 360 -5.26 -5.60 -10.32
CA ASN A 360 -4.86 -6.85 -9.65
C ASN A 360 -4.51 -6.64 -8.18
N ILE A 361 -5.40 -5.98 -7.44
CA ILE A 361 -5.24 -5.74 -6.00
C ILE A 361 -6.08 -6.76 -5.25
N LYS A 362 -5.50 -7.48 -4.30
CA LYS A 362 -6.17 -8.47 -3.46
C LYS A 362 -6.15 -8.02 -1.99
N ILE A 363 -7.30 -8.02 -1.34
CA ILE A 363 -7.52 -7.65 0.05
C ILE A 363 -8.28 -8.81 0.70
N ASP A 364 -7.60 -9.59 1.53
CA ASP A 364 -8.06 -10.90 1.98
C ASP A 364 -7.88 -11.10 3.50
N GLY A 365 -8.96 -11.44 4.20
CA GLY A 365 -8.91 -11.72 5.64
C GLY A 365 -8.63 -10.49 6.51
N CYS A 366 -8.83 -9.28 6.00
CA CYS A 366 -8.46 -8.04 6.70
C CYS A 366 -9.57 -7.53 7.63
N TRP A 367 -9.18 -6.71 8.60
CA TRP A 367 -10.05 -6.01 9.55
C TRP A 367 -10.09 -4.51 9.26
N PHE A 368 -11.30 -3.94 9.16
CA PHE A 368 -11.53 -2.53 8.90
C PHE A 368 -12.35 -1.92 10.03
N GLU A 369 -11.87 -0.83 10.66
CA GLU A 369 -12.54 -0.26 11.83
C GLU A 369 -12.50 1.26 11.96
N ASN A 370 -13.65 1.85 12.32
CA ASN A 370 -13.80 3.28 12.62
C ASN A 370 -13.32 4.15 11.44
N LEU A 371 -13.93 3.92 10.27
CA LEU A 371 -13.58 4.56 9.01
C LEU A 371 -14.78 5.29 8.41
N ASN A 372 -14.55 6.38 7.66
CA ASN A 372 -15.61 7.00 6.85
C ASN A 372 -15.95 6.09 5.66
N ARG A 373 -14.92 5.51 5.04
CA ARG A 373 -15.00 4.50 3.99
C ARG A 373 -13.89 3.48 4.18
N ALA A 374 -14.19 2.20 4.03
CA ALA A 374 -13.16 1.18 4.07
C ALA A 374 -12.32 1.20 2.79
N ILE A 375 -12.97 1.02 1.65
CA ILE A 375 -12.27 0.83 0.38
C ILE A 375 -12.87 1.73 -0.70
N VAL A 376 -12.00 2.47 -1.40
CA VAL A 376 -12.36 3.21 -2.61
C VAL A 376 -11.56 2.65 -3.78
N ALA A 377 -12.25 2.19 -4.82
CA ALA A 377 -11.65 1.80 -6.08
C ALA A 377 -12.14 2.77 -7.17
N LYS A 378 -11.23 3.55 -7.74
CA LYS A 378 -11.57 4.65 -8.64
C LYS A 378 -10.73 4.62 -9.92
N GLY A 379 -11.38 4.67 -11.07
CA GLY A 379 -10.77 5.08 -12.33
C GLY A 379 -10.87 6.59 -12.53
N SER A 380 -9.88 7.19 -13.18
CA SER A 380 -9.89 8.60 -13.60
C SER A 380 -10.64 8.81 -14.92
N SER A 381 -10.81 7.77 -15.73
CA SER A 381 -11.59 7.81 -16.97
C SER A 381 -12.11 6.42 -17.37
N ILE A 382 -12.81 6.35 -18.51
CA ILE A 382 -13.21 5.06 -19.11
C ILE A 382 -12.02 4.19 -19.52
N ASP A 383 -10.88 4.81 -19.85
CA ASP A 383 -9.66 4.12 -20.29
C ASP A 383 -8.72 3.83 -19.11
N LYS A 384 -8.73 4.70 -18.10
CA LYS A 384 -7.97 4.57 -16.86
C LYS A 384 -8.90 4.11 -15.74
N THR A 385 -8.93 2.80 -15.54
CA THR A 385 -9.93 2.12 -14.70
C THR A 385 -9.24 1.30 -13.62
N ALA A 386 -9.81 1.26 -12.42
CA ALA A 386 -9.33 0.35 -11.38
C ALA A 386 -9.89 -1.06 -11.63
N LYS A 387 -9.05 -2.06 -11.94
CA LYS A 387 -9.51 -3.36 -12.45
C LYS A 387 -9.03 -4.54 -11.63
N ALA A 388 -9.85 -5.59 -11.56
CA ALA A 388 -9.52 -6.83 -10.84
C ALA A 388 -9.16 -6.56 -9.37
N ILE A 389 -9.99 -5.75 -8.71
CA ILE A 389 -9.88 -5.47 -7.28
C ILE A 389 -10.67 -6.55 -6.53
N ASN A 390 -10.01 -7.38 -5.72
CA ASN A 390 -10.61 -8.50 -5.01
C ASN A 390 -10.66 -8.21 -3.52
N ILE A 391 -11.86 -8.17 -2.95
CA ILE A 391 -12.17 -7.88 -1.54
C ILE A 391 -12.83 -9.11 -0.94
N LEU A 392 -12.04 -9.93 -0.26
CA LEU A 392 -12.39 -11.30 0.13
C LEU A 392 -12.29 -11.50 1.64
N ASN A 393 -13.25 -12.20 2.26
CA ASN A 393 -13.15 -12.70 3.63
C ASN A 393 -12.84 -11.63 4.70
N ASN A 394 -13.19 -10.36 4.47
CA ASN A 394 -12.84 -9.26 5.38
C ASN A 394 -13.92 -9.03 6.43
N TYR A 395 -13.54 -8.39 7.54
CA TYR A 395 -14.45 -7.94 8.58
C TYR A 395 -14.51 -6.40 8.59
N PHE A 396 -15.69 -5.84 8.37
CA PHE A 396 -15.95 -4.40 8.39
C PHE A 396 -16.75 -4.03 9.65
N LEU A 397 -16.09 -3.34 10.58
CA LEU A 397 -16.68 -2.83 11.82
C LEU A 397 -16.77 -1.30 11.75
N TYR A 398 -17.95 -0.72 11.90
CA TYR A 398 -18.11 0.74 11.96
C TYR A 398 -17.44 1.51 10.79
N SER A 399 -17.44 0.92 9.60
CA SER A 399 -16.65 1.35 8.44
C SER A 399 -17.49 2.10 7.39
N ALA A 400 -18.42 2.94 7.86
CA ALA A 400 -19.21 3.85 7.03
C ALA A 400 -19.77 5.01 7.88
N THR A 401 -19.03 5.42 8.90
CA THR A 401 -19.52 6.42 9.85
C THR A 401 -19.36 7.82 9.20
N PRO A 402 -20.42 8.63 9.04
CA PRO A 402 -20.32 9.97 8.54
C PRO A 402 -19.71 10.85 9.63
N TYR A 403 -18.38 10.95 9.66
CA TYR A 403 -17.71 11.88 10.57
C TYR A 403 -17.82 13.36 10.09
N LYS A 404 -18.30 13.60 8.85
CA LYS A 404 -18.62 14.92 8.26
C LYS A 404 -19.67 14.80 7.13
N THR A 405 -20.14 15.95 6.64
CA THR A 405 -20.81 16.14 5.32
C THR A 405 -19.83 15.94 4.16
N VAL A 406 -19.03 14.87 4.17
CA VAL A 406 -18.30 14.48 2.96
C VAL A 406 -19.36 14.07 1.94
N PRO A 407 -19.38 14.66 0.73
CA PRO A 407 -20.26 14.19 -0.33
C PRO A 407 -20.10 12.67 -0.44
N ASN A 408 -21.20 11.93 -0.53
CA ASN A 408 -21.19 10.47 -0.57
C ASN A 408 -20.64 9.78 0.70
N SER A 409 -20.82 10.37 1.89
CA SER A 409 -20.57 9.68 3.16
C SER A 409 -21.54 8.50 3.36
N GLY A 410 -21.20 7.57 4.26
CA GLY A 410 -22.04 6.39 4.53
C GLY A 410 -21.82 5.23 3.54
N ARG A 411 -20.61 5.03 3.02
CA ARG A 411 -20.31 3.94 2.06
C ARG A 411 -19.11 3.12 2.55
N VAL A 412 -19.28 1.81 2.74
CA VAL A 412 -18.17 0.94 3.14
C VAL A 412 -17.21 0.75 1.97
N ILE A 413 -17.73 0.38 0.80
CA ILE A 413 -16.99 0.21 -0.45
C ILE A 413 -17.57 1.15 -1.50
N LEU A 414 -16.71 1.95 -2.15
CA LEU A 414 -17.05 2.79 -3.29
C LEU A 414 -16.27 2.32 -4.53
N ALA A 415 -17.00 2.01 -5.60
CA ALA A 415 -16.43 1.71 -6.90
C ALA A 415 -16.87 2.77 -7.93
N GLU A 416 -15.92 3.47 -8.53
CA GLU A 416 -16.15 4.47 -9.58
C GLU A 416 -15.24 4.14 -10.77
N PHE A 417 -15.77 3.91 -11.98
CA PHE A 417 -14.94 3.41 -13.09
C PHE A 417 -14.04 2.20 -12.69
N ALA A 418 -14.57 1.31 -11.85
CA ALA A 418 -13.81 0.19 -11.27
C ALA A 418 -14.49 -1.19 -11.37
N HIS A 419 -13.71 -2.23 -11.63
CA HIS A 419 -14.13 -3.64 -11.57
C HIS A 419 -13.71 -4.27 -10.24
N VAL A 420 -14.69 -4.59 -9.39
CA VAL A 420 -14.48 -5.05 -8.01
C VAL A 420 -15.22 -6.36 -7.75
N ASN A 421 -14.53 -7.32 -7.15
CA ASN A 421 -15.07 -8.58 -6.67
C ASN A 421 -15.18 -8.54 -5.14
N VAL A 422 -16.37 -8.71 -4.56
CA VAL A 422 -16.65 -8.55 -3.13
C VAL A 422 -17.29 -9.82 -2.58
N HIS A 423 -16.49 -10.70 -1.97
CA HIS A 423 -16.95 -12.03 -1.57
C HIS A 423 -16.68 -12.38 -0.11
N ASN A 424 -17.63 -13.08 0.52
CA ASN A 424 -17.49 -13.68 1.84
C ASN A 424 -17.10 -12.70 2.97
N ASN A 425 -17.44 -11.41 2.83
CA ASN A 425 -17.12 -10.42 3.85
C ASN A 425 -18.19 -10.37 4.94
N GLN A 426 -17.78 -10.04 6.15
CA GLN A 426 -18.65 -9.81 7.28
C GLN A 426 -18.74 -8.31 7.56
N VAL A 427 -19.95 -7.80 7.77
CA VAL A 427 -20.20 -6.38 7.99
C VAL A 427 -21.02 -6.20 9.25
N MET A 428 -20.61 -5.26 10.09
CA MET A 428 -21.35 -4.83 11.28
C MET A 428 -21.72 -3.36 11.17
N ASP A 429 -23.00 -3.05 11.43
CA ASP A 429 -23.62 -1.74 11.23
C ASP A 429 -22.81 -0.60 11.90
N PRO A 430 -22.52 0.52 11.20
CA PRO A 430 -22.02 1.73 11.85
C PRO A 430 -22.97 2.24 12.95
N ARG A 431 -22.40 2.73 14.05
CA ARG A 431 -23.17 3.21 15.19
C ARG A 431 -24.14 4.34 14.77
N ASN A 432 -25.42 4.18 15.09
CA ASN A 432 -26.45 5.23 15.18
C ASN A 432 -26.32 6.40 14.19
N ASN A 433 -26.36 6.12 12.89
CA ASN A 433 -26.44 7.18 11.88
C ASN A 433 -27.89 7.34 11.42
N SER A 434 -28.39 8.58 11.43
CA SER A 434 -29.69 8.95 10.88
C SER A 434 -29.72 8.99 9.34
N GLY A 435 -28.60 8.62 8.68
CA GLY A 435 -28.46 8.59 7.23
C GLY A 435 -28.24 7.18 6.68
N HIS A 436 -28.62 6.97 5.42
CA HIS A 436 -28.47 5.69 4.73
C HIS A 436 -26.99 5.29 4.63
N THR A 437 -26.67 4.11 5.16
CA THR A 437 -25.37 3.47 4.97
C THR A 437 -25.46 2.44 3.84
N TYR A 438 -24.50 2.43 2.92
CA TYR A 438 -24.35 1.50 1.81
C TYR A 438 -23.13 0.58 2.02
N PHE A 439 -23.31 -0.74 1.88
CA PHE A 439 -22.16 -1.65 1.88
C PHE A 439 -21.31 -1.46 0.63
N VAL A 440 -21.91 -1.54 -0.56
CA VAL A 440 -21.22 -1.27 -1.82
C VAL A 440 -22.02 -0.25 -2.63
N SER A 441 -21.36 0.84 -3.00
CA SER A 441 -21.90 1.87 -3.90
C SER A 441 -21.12 1.89 -5.19
N VAL A 442 -21.85 2.01 -6.31
CA VAL A 442 -21.26 2.04 -7.64
C VAL A 442 -21.64 3.32 -8.35
N GLU A 443 -20.65 4.03 -8.88
CA GLU A 443 -20.83 5.28 -9.61
C GLU A 443 -20.13 5.21 -10.97
N ASN A 444 -20.64 5.96 -11.95
CA ASN A 444 -20.00 6.17 -13.26
C ASN A 444 -19.53 4.86 -13.95
N ILE A 445 -20.46 3.93 -14.20
CA ILE A 445 -20.16 2.63 -14.81
C ILE A 445 -20.25 2.69 -16.34
N ASN A 446 -19.33 2.00 -17.04
CA ASN A 446 -19.44 1.67 -18.47
C ASN A 446 -19.32 0.15 -18.72
N ASN A 447 -19.51 -0.30 -19.96
CA ASN A 447 -19.69 -1.71 -20.34
C ASN A 447 -18.56 -2.68 -19.91
N THR A 448 -17.37 -2.19 -19.54
CA THR A 448 -16.22 -3.02 -19.13
C THR A 448 -15.99 -3.07 -17.62
N ILE A 449 -16.90 -2.47 -16.84
CA ILE A 449 -16.73 -2.12 -15.43
C ILE A 449 -17.93 -2.64 -14.63
N GLY A 450 -17.70 -3.19 -13.44
CA GLY A 450 -18.83 -3.56 -12.59
C GLY A 450 -18.43 -4.29 -11.31
N ILE A 451 -19.44 -4.74 -10.57
CA ILE A 451 -19.23 -5.38 -9.27
C ILE A 451 -19.78 -6.78 -9.30
N ASN A 452 -18.91 -7.75 -9.02
CA ASN A 452 -19.32 -9.09 -8.67
C ASN A 452 -19.29 -9.22 -7.16
N GLY A 453 -20.32 -9.79 -6.54
CA GLY A 453 -20.24 -10.08 -5.13
C GLY A 453 -21.28 -11.07 -4.65
N SER A 454 -20.87 -11.89 -3.69
CA SER A 454 -21.65 -13.02 -3.17
C SER A 454 -21.14 -13.43 -1.79
N GLY A 455 -21.95 -14.16 -1.01
CA GLY A 455 -21.53 -14.72 0.29
C GLY A 455 -21.26 -13.70 1.40
N ASN A 456 -21.55 -12.41 1.21
CA ASN A 456 -21.36 -11.39 2.24
C ASN A 456 -22.43 -11.50 3.33
N TYR A 457 -22.04 -11.35 4.59
CA TYR A 457 -22.86 -11.56 5.78
C TYR A 457 -22.93 -10.30 6.63
N PHE A 458 -24.10 -10.03 7.25
CA PHE A 458 -24.37 -8.81 8.00
C PHE A 458 -24.79 -9.15 9.43
N ASN A 459 -23.98 -8.74 10.40
CA ASN A 459 -24.26 -8.92 11.82
C ASN A 459 -25.06 -7.73 12.36
N ASN A 460 -26.18 -8.02 13.05
CA ASN A 460 -27.01 -7.08 13.81
C ASN A 460 -27.68 -5.93 13.03
N ALA A 461 -28.80 -6.19 12.32
CA ALA A 461 -29.72 -5.10 11.98
C ALA A 461 -31.19 -5.55 11.81
N PRO A 462 -32.05 -5.39 12.82
CA PRO A 462 -33.49 -5.32 12.59
C PRO A 462 -33.99 -3.88 12.32
N THR A 463 -33.21 -2.81 12.57
CA THR A 463 -33.81 -1.45 12.63
C THR A 463 -33.20 -0.34 11.77
N ASN A 464 -31.92 -0.37 11.36
CA ASN A 464 -31.29 0.80 10.71
C ASN A 464 -30.61 0.54 9.34
N LEU A 465 -30.46 -0.70 8.90
CA LEU A 465 -29.99 -1.01 7.54
C LEU A 465 -31.17 -0.99 6.56
N GLY A 466 -31.74 0.20 6.36
CA GLY A 466 -32.99 0.39 5.60
C GLY A 466 -32.91 0.15 4.08
N ASP A 467 -31.72 -0.02 3.49
CA ASP A 467 -31.56 -0.08 2.02
C ASP A 467 -30.38 -0.97 1.53
N THR A 468 -29.89 -1.92 2.33
CA THR A 468 -28.59 -2.59 2.10
C THR A 468 -28.59 -4.11 2.11
N GLN A 469 -29.23 -4.71 1.12
CA GLN A 469 -28.70 -5.98 0.57
C GLN A 469 -27.84 -5.64 -0.64
N GLY A 470 -26.53 -5.76 -0.47
CA GLY A 470 -25.49 -5.05 -1.22
C GLY A 470 -25.48 -5.26 -2.74
N ILE A 471 -24.83 -4.30 -3.40
CA ILE A 471 -24.64 -4.18 -4.87
C ILE A 471 -25.86 -3.61 -5.60
N LYS A 472 -26.27 -2.38 -5.22
CA LYS A 472 -27.30 -1.61 -5.93
C LYS A 472 -26.69 -0.83 -7.09
N ARG A 473 -27.25 -1.00 -8.29
CA ARG A 473 -27.04 -0.05 -9.40
C ARG A 473 -28.36 0.63 -9.76
N ASN A 474 -28.39 1.96 -9.73
CA ASN A 474 -29.48 2.73 -10.31
C ASN A 474 -29.23 2.91 -11.81
N ILE A 475 -30.21 2.59 -12.64
CA ILE A 475 -30.21 2.90 -14.07
C ILE A 475 -31.41 3.82 -14.32
N ASP A 476 -31.13 5.02 -14.82
CA ASP A 476 -32.16 5.91 -15.34
C ASP A 476 -32.63 5.38 -16.70
N ILE A 477 -33.90 5.04 -16.81
CA ILE A 477 -34.54 4.55 -18.03
C ILE A 477 -35.59 5.54 -18.58
N SER A 478 -35.49 6.81 -18.18
CA SER A 478 -36.35 7.89 -18.67
C SER A 478 -36.35 8.04 -20.19
N ASN A 479 -35.26 7.66 -20.86
CA ASN A 479 -35.11 7.65 -22.31
C ASN A 479 -35.81 6.49 -23.04
N LEU A 480 -36.25 5.44 -22.34
CA LEU A 480 -36.97 4.33 -22.97
C LEU A 480 -38.37 4.75 -23.41
N THR A 481 -38.86 4.16 -24.50
CA THR A 481 -40.17 4.48 -25.07
C THR A 481 -41.31 3.98 -24.17
N THR A 482 -42.45 4.67 -24.25
CA THR A 482 -43.69 4.32 -23.54
C THR A 482 -44.71 3.63 -24.45
N THR A 483 -44.48 3.65 -25.76
CA THR A 483 -45.45 3.21 -26.78
C THR A 483 -45.28 1.74 -27.12
N GLU A 484 -46.36 0.96 -27.05
CA GLU A 484 -46.39 -0.48 -27.32
C GLU A 484 -46.22 -0.88 -28.80
N ASN A 485 -45.68 -0.01 -29.67
CA ASN A 485 -45.37 -0.39 -31.06
C ASN A 485 -44.13 -1.29 -31.10
N LEU A 486 -44.36 -2.55 -30.72
CA LEU A 486 -43.43 -3.60 -30.26
C LEU A 486 -42.55 -4.24 -31.34
N VAL A 487 -42.57 -3.76 -32.59
CA VAL A 487 -42.00 -4.54 -33.70
C VAL A 487 -40.66 -3.99 -34.21
N THR A 488 -40.29 -2.74 -33.92
CA THR A 488 -39.08 -2.14 -34.53
C THR A 488 -38.13 -1.39 -33.59
N SER A 489 -38.55 -0.95 -32.40
CA SER A 489 -37.66 -0.24 -31.46
C SER A 489 -37.12 -1.16 -30.37
N LYS A 490 -35.79 -1.27 -30.32
CA LYS A 490 -35.04 -2.00 -29.29
C LYS A 490 -34.93 -1.12 -28.03
N ASN A 491 -35.59 -1.53 -26.96
CA ASN A 491 -35.55 -0.89 -25.64
C ASN A 491 -34.72 -1.77 -24.71
N ASP A 492 -33.40 -1.64 -24.84
CA ASP A 492 -32.47 -2.41 -24.02
C ASP A 492 -32.11 -1.70 -22.72
N ILE A 493 -31.98 -2.49 -21.65
CA ILE A 493 -31.31 -2.06 -20.43
C ILE A 493 -29.96 -2.76 -20.34
N ASN A 494 -28.90 -1.98 -20.11
CA ASN A 494 -27.55 -2.54 -19.95
C ASN A 494 -27.14 -2.59 -18.49
N LEU A 495 -27.25 -3.78 -17.92
CA LEU A 495 -26.94 -4.09 -16.53
C LEU A 495 -25.45 -4.23 -16.29
N ILE A 496 -24.65 -4.42 -17.35
CA ILE A 496 -23.20 -4.63 -17.28
C ILE A 496 -22.92 -5.78 -16.28
N SER A 497 -22.10 -5.62 -15.25
CA SER A 497 -21.84 -6.68 -14.28
C SER A 497 -22.73 -6.60 -13.02
N SER A 498 -23.74 -5.74 -12.97
CA SER A 498 -24.62 -5.63 -11.80
C SER A 498 -25.57 -6.82 -11.66
N ARG A 499 -25.82 -7.24 -10.42
CA ARG A 499 -26.74 -8.36 -10.09
C ARG A 499 -28.01 -7.90 -9.38
N MET A 500 -28.01 -6.73 -8.74
CA MET A 500 -29.22 -6.03 -8.29
C MET A 500 -29.29 -4.65 -8.94
N VAL A 501 -30.38 -4.40 -9.66
CA VAL A 501 -30.57 -3.20 -10.47
C VAL A 501 -31.87 -2.54 -10.08
N ILE A 502 -31.81 -1.24 -9.80
CA ILE A 502 -32.97 -0.39 -9.64
C ILE A 502 -33.13 0.42 -10.91
N LEU A 503 -34.27 0.24 -11.56
CA LEU A 503 -34.63 1.00 -12.74
C LEU A 503 -35.50 2.17 -12.32
N ALA A 504 -34.97 3.38 -12.48
CA ALA A 504 -35.68 4.62 -12.20
C ALA A 504 -36.42 5.07 -13.46
N THR A 505 -37.76 5.06 -13.42
CA THR A 505 -38.60 5.31 -14.61
C THR A 505 -39.12 6.74 -14.75
N GLY A 506 -39.12 7.50 -13.66
CA GLY A 506 -40.10 8.58 -13.47
C GLY A 506 -41.53 8.01 -13.43
N THR A 507 -42.57 8.86 -13.52
CA THR A 507 -43.98 8.45 -13.34
C THR A 507 -44.59 7.67 -14.51
N SER A 508 -43.97 7.71 -15.69
CA SER A 508 -44.48 7.05 -16.90
C SER A 508 -44.08 5.57 -16.98
N LEU A 509 -44.98 4.71 -17.47
CA LEU A 509 -44.68 3.31 -17.79
C LEU A 509 -43.54 3.23 -18.82
N LYS A 510 -42.50 2.45 -18.51
CA LYS A 510 -41.40 2.17 -19.45
C LYS A 510 -41.43 0.72 -19.92
N ILE A 511 -41.05 0.48 -21.17
CA ILE A 511 -41.02 -0.86 -21.76
C ILE A 511 -39.56 -1.31 -21.91
N VAL A 512 -39.25 -2.49 -21.38
CA VAL A 512 -37.96 -3.18 -21.55
C VAL A 512 -38.19 -4.44 -22.38
N ASN A 513 -37.40 -4.61 -23.44
CA ASN A 513 -37.54 -5.76 -24.34
C ASN A 513 -36.20 -6.45 -24.64
N GLU A 514 -35.08 -5.94 -24.15
CA GLU A 514 -33.80 -6.63 -24.13
C GLU A 514 -33.04 -6.32 -22.84
N ILE A 515 -32.32 -7.32 -22.32
CA ILE A 515 -31.39 -7.15 -21.19
C ILE A 515 -29.98 -7.41 -21.71
N LYS A 516 -29.06 -6.46 -21.56
CA LYS A 516 -27.62 -6.67 -21.79
C LYS A 516 -26.93 -6.79 -20.45
N SER A 517 -26.09 -7.80 -20.26
CA SER A 517 -25.26 -7.93 -19.06
C SER A 517 -24.03 -8.78 -19.34
N ASN A 518 -23.02 -8.62 -18.48
CA ASN A 518 -21.83 -9.47 -18.39
C ASN A 518 -22.07 -10.65 -17.44
N ALA A 519 -23.32 -10.99 -17.11
CA ALA A 519 -23.61 -12.22 -16.39
C ALA A 519 -23.20 -13.43 -17.24
N VAL A 520 -22.73 -14.49 -16.60
CA VAL A 520 -22.48 -15.79 -17.24
C VAL A 520 -23.71 -16.68 -17.08
N GLY A 521 -23.88 -17.69 -17.95
CA GLY A 521 -24.99 -18.63 -17.85
C GLY A 521 -25.09 -19.25 -16.45
N GLY A 522 -26.30 -19.25 -15.88
CA GLY A 522 -26.62 -19.74 -14.54
C GLY A 522 -26.69 -18.65 -13.45
N GLU A 523 -26.22 -17.43 -13.72
CA GLU A 523 -26.30 -16.34 -12.73
C GLU A 523 -27.68 -15.68 -12.69
N PHE A 524 -28.02 -15.16 -11.51
CA PHE A 524 -29.28 -14.45 -11.27
C PHE A 524 -29.11 -12.94 -11.25
N ILE A 525 -30.15 -12.25 -11.73
CA ILE A 525 -30.26 -10.79 -11.80
C ILE A 525 -31.58 -10.39 -11.18
N ILE A 526 -31.54 -9.51 -10.20
CA ILE A 526 -32.70 -8.90 -9.56
C ILE A 526 -32.89 -7.51 -10.16
N ILE A 527 -34.08 -7.24 -10.67
CA ILE A 527 -34.46 -5.93 -11.22
C ILE A 527 -35.66 -5.39 -10.45
N GLN A 528 -35.51 -4.24 -9.81
CA GLN A 528 -36.55 -3.54 -9.09
C GLN A 528 -37.01 -2.28 -9.85
N ALA A 529 -38.32 -2.06 -9.89
CA ALA A 529 -38.90 -0.82 -10.42
C ALA A 529 -38.99 0.25 -9.31
N VAL A 530 -38.48 1.46 -9.55
CA VAL A 530 -38.59 2.59 -8.62
C VAL A 530 -39.00 3.88 -9.35
N GLY A 531 -39.95 4.61 -8.78
CA GLY A 531 -40.46 5.87 -9.32
C GLY A 531 -41.63 5.72 -10.31
N GLY A 532 -41.96 4.49 -10.72
CA GLY A 532 -43.04 4.16 -11.65
C GLY A 532 -43.04 2.69 -12.05
N ASN A 533 -43.82 2.35 -13.09
CA ASN A 533 -44.01 0.96 -13.53
C ASN A 533 -43.08 0.60 -14.70
N ILE A 534 -42.65 -0.67 -14.75
CA ILE A 534 -41.78 -1.21 -15.82
C ILE A 534 -42.43 -2.43 -16.42
N LYS A 535 -42.64 -2.41 -17.73
CA LYS A 535 -43.15 -3.54 -18.49
C LYS A 535 -42.01 -4.26 -19.18
N PHE A 536 -41.78 -5.53 -18.82
CA PHE A 536 -40.94 -6.43 -19.59
C PHE A 536 -41.78 -7.14 -20.64
N THR A 537 -41.22 -7.28 -21.83
CA THR A 537 -41.87 -8.01 -22.94
C THR A 537 -40.97 -9.15 -23.39
N GLU A 538 -41.56 -10.29 -23.70
CA GLU A 538 -40.90 -11.50 -24.18
C GLU A 538 -40.49 -11.33 -25.66
N LEU A 539 -39.56 -10.40 -25.87
CA LEU A 539 -38.94 -10.08 -27.14
C LEU A 539 -37.42 -10.19 -26.99
N TYR A 540 -36.74 -10.23 -28.15
CA TYR A 540 -35.30 -10.41 -28.25
C TYR A 540 -34.81 -11.54 -27.32
N ASN A 541 -34.16 -11.17 -26.22
CA ASN A 541 -33.48 -12.09 -25.33
C ASN A 541 -34.13 -12.25 -23.95
N ILE A 542 -35.32 -11.72 -23.73
CA ILE A 542 -36.08 -11.90 -22.48
C ILE A 542 -37.08 -13.04 -22.66
N ARG A 543 -37.15 -13.96 -21.68
CA ARG A 543 -38.16 -15.03 -21.63
C ARG A 543 -38.93 -14.95 -20.33
N LEU A 544 -40.25 -14.86 -20.42
CA LEU A 544 -41.09 -14.72 -19.23
C LEU A 544 -41.74 -16.06 -18.84
N GLY A 545 -41.61 -17.10 -19.68
CA GLY A 545 -42.18 -18.43 -19.43
C GLY A 545 -43.70 -18.47 -19.58
N LEU A 546 -44.31 -17.44 -20.17
CA LEU A 546 -45.75 -17.26 -20.25
C LEU A 546 -46.29 -17.66 -21.63
N LEU A 547 -46.20 -18.93 -22.05
CA LEU A 547 -46.86 -19.35 -23.29
C LEU A 547 -47.61 -20.68 -23.20
N ALA A 548 -48.84 -20.58 -22.71
CA ALA A 548 -50.04 -21.05 -23.41
C ALA A 548 -51.18 -20.02 -23.22
N GLY A 549 -51.19 -18.96 -24.04
CA GLY A 549 -52.28 -17.95 -24.08
C GLY A 549 -52.02 -16.57 -23.42
N GLY A 550 -50.85 -16.35 -22.82
CA GLY A 550 -50.46 -15.05 -22.23
C GLY A 550 -49.93 -14.06 -23.27
N THR A 551 -50.01 -12.76 -22.98
CA THR A 551 -49.55 -11.66 -23.87
C THR A 551 -48.02 -11.59 -24.05
N GLY A 552 -47.24 -12.46 -23.40
CA GLY A 552 -45.77 -12.40 -23.42
C GLY A 552 -45.24 -11.12 -22.75
N GLN A 553 -45.91 -10.62 -21.72
CA GLN A 553 -45.54 -9.39 -21.02
C GLN A 553 -45.75 -9.52 -19.52
N ILE A 554 -44.96 -8.80 -18.74
CA ILE A 554 -45.10 -8.66 -17.29
C ILE A 554 -44.84 -7.20 -16.90
N THR A 555 -45.61 -6.67 -15.97
CA THR A 555 -45.39 -5.30 -15.45
C THR A 555 -44.96 -5.37 -13.99
N LEU A 556 -43.75 -4.89 -13.70
CA LEU A 556 -43.31 -4.58 -12.36
C LEU A 556 -43.89 -3.23 -11.94
N ASN A 557 -44.76 -3.24 -10.93
CA ASN A 557 -45.25 -2.01 -10.32
C ASN A 557 -44.15 -1.33 -9.48
N ASN A 558 -44.28 -0.03 -9.23
CA ASN A 558 -43.34 0.69 -8.36
C ASN A 558 -43.09 -0.06 -7.02
N GLY A 559 -41.81 -0.27 -6.69
CA GLY A 559 -41.33 -0.99 -5.51
C GLY A 559 -41.17 -2.51 -5.68
N ARG A 560 -41.77 -3.11 -6.72
CA ARG A 560 -41.74 -4.55 -7.02
C ARG A 560 -40.45 -4.97 -7.72
N PHE A 561 -40.10 -6.26 -7.63
CA PHE A 561 -38.89 -6.79 -8.29
C PHE A 561 -39.13 -8.08 -9.07
N ALA A 562 -38.32 -8.28 -10.10
CA ALA A 562 -38.22 -9.52 -10.88
C ALA A 562 -36.84 -10.15 -10.70
N LEU A 563 -36.82 -11.48 -10.61
CA LEU A 563 -35.61 -12.29 -10.64
C LEU A 563 -35.49 -12.96 -12.00
N PHE A 564 -34.43 -12.66 -12.74
CA PHE A 564 -34.06 -13.32 -13.99
C PHE A 564 -32.86 -14.23 -13.77
N ALA A 565 -32.80 -15.38 -14.44
CA ALA A 565 -31.58 -16.16 -14.61
C ALA A 565 -31.07 -15.97 -16.04
N LYS A 566 -29.76 -15.73 -16.19
CA LYS A 566 -29.15 -15.80 -17.51
C LYS A 566 -28.99 -17.26 -17.92
N ILE A 567 -29.49 -17.63 -19.08
CA ILE A 567 -29.36 -18.95 -19.68
C ILE A 567 -28.66 -18.73 -21.02
N ASP A 568 -27.43 -19.25 -21.15
CA ASP A 568 -26.76 -19.23 -22.43
C ASP A 568 -27.42 -20.31 -23.31
N GLY A 569 -27.97 -19.93 -24.46
CA GLY A 569 -28.75 -20.86 -25.27
C GLY A 569 -28.94 -20.44 -26.73
N PHE A 570 -29.35 -21.40 -27.55
CA PHE A 570 -29.77 -21.14 -28.94
C PHE A 570 -31.25 -20.78 -28.97
N TYR A 571 -31.61 -19.74 -29.72
CA TYR A 571 -33.00 -19.39 -29.95
C TYR A 571 -33.33 -19.31 -31.44
N TYR A 572 -34.50 -19.85 -31.81
CA TYR A 572 -35.06 -19.72 -33.14
C TYR A 572 -35.84 -18.42 -33.23
N SER A 573 -35.40 -17.47 -34.05
CA SER A 573 -36.19 -16.26 -34.27
C SER A 573 -37.56 -16.66 -34.85
N LYS A 574 -38.64 -16.08 -34.29
CA LYS A 574 -40.03 -16.37 -34.70
C LYS A 574 -40.29 -16.12 -36.20
N SER A 575 -39.43 -15.36 -36.87
CA SER A 575 -39.60 -15.02 -38.29
C SER A 575 -39.10 -16.10 -39.25
N THR A 576 -38.24 -17.02 -38.83
CA THR A 576 -37.79 -18.15 -39.67
C THR A 576 -37.35 -19.34 -38.82
N PRO A 577 -38.16 -20.42 -38.72
CA PRO A 577 -37.77 -21.66 -38.02
C PRO A 577 -36.46 -22.30 -38.52
N ASN A 578 -35.97 -21.89 -39.68
CA ASN A 578 -34.73 -22.34 -40.32
C ASN A 578 -33.66 -21.22 -40.49
N GLY A 579 -33.80 -20.09 -39.80
CA GLY A 579 -32.83 -18.99 -39.85
C GLY A 579 -31.49 -19.33 -39.16
N PRO A 580 -30.42 -18.53 -39.38
CA PRO A 580 -29.15 -18.71 -38.70
C PRO A 580 -29.35 -18.74 -37.17
N LYS A 581 -28.72 -19.73 -36.52
CA LYS A 581 -28.71 -19.83 -35.06
C LYS A 581 -27.74 -18.80 -34.50
N ASP A 582 -28.25 -17.65 -34.09
CA ASP A 582 -27.44 -16.71 -33.33
C ASP A 582 -27.40 -17.16 -31.85
N PHE A 583 -26.21 -17.09 -31.24
CA PHE A 583 -26.05 -17.24 -29.80
C PHE A 583 -26.70 -16.03 -29.14
N PHE A 584 -27.70 -16.27 -28.28
CA PHE A 584 -28.34 -15.20 -27.51
C PHE A 584 -28.10 -15.41 -26.02
N ASP A 585 -27.71 -14.32 -25.35
CA ASP A 585 -27.77 -14.21 -23.90
C ASP A 585 -29.25 -14.21 -23.48
N ILE A 586 -29.86 -15.34 -23.13
CA ILE A 586 -31.28 -15.39 -22.75
C ILE A 586 -31.44 -15.05 -21.27
N TYR A 587 -32.40 -14.20 -20.91
CA TYR A 587 -32.76 -13.87 -19.54
C TYR A 587 -34.14 -14.42 -19.24
N GLN A 588 -34.16 -15.56 -18.55
CA GLN A 588 -35.38 -16.26 -18.15
C GLN A 588 -35.88 -15.70 -16.83
N LEU A 589 -37.11 -15.19 -16.80
CA LEU A 589 -37.80 -14.83 -15.57
C LEU A 589 -37.98 -16.10 -14.71
N ILE A 590 -37.56 -16.00 -13.46
CA ILE A 590 -37.67 -17.06 -12.45
C ILE A 590 -38.76 -16.71 -11.44
N ASN A 591 -38.84 -15.45 -11.01
CA ASN A 591 -39.81 -15.02 -10.01
C ASN A 591 -40.16 -13.52 -10.16
N ILE A 592 -41.33 -13.14 -9.68
CA ILE A 592 -41.77 -11.76 -9.48
C ILE A 592 -42.31 -11.63 -8.06
N ASN A 593 -41.93 -10.57 -7.35
CA ASN A 593 -42.58 -10.18 -6.11
C ASN A 593 -43.30 -8.86 -6.29
#